data_AF-A0A9Q2FET3-F1
#
_entry.id   AF-A0A9Q2FET3-F1
#
_cell.length_a   1.000
_cell.length_b   1.000
_cell.length_c   1.000
_cell.angle_alpha   90.00
_cell.angle_beta   90.00
_cell.angle_gamma   90.00
#
_symmetry.space_group_name_H-M   'P 1'
#
loop_
_entity.id
_entity.type
_entity.pdbx_description
1 polymer ?
#
loop_
_entity_poly.entity_id
_entity_poly.type
_entity_poly.pdbx_seq_one_letter_code
_entity_poly.pdbx_strand_id
1 'polypeptide(L)'
;MNYSIVDIELTEEKEIIEIAIIKTDQQFNIISKHDYLLKSISPISRFMENLTGITQQMVEKKPHFSQVAGEIHKILGNDILICHGVIQDYEILKEAFLTCNIAYKPIYLIDTVELSKIFFPTLSSYRLGEISQSMGTTLKGNFHRADVDTEATYNLIGNIIEKLNMLTKSNYSYLMMLMKKYSIQYYNFFKEYRKNEGNVNSNFNFKAYGLDFSVMNKNIKVIQGKKYIYLSSIDENSYIDIHLANEKNISILKDKFSYIALNIFELAKVDKKFSKLKFMLLMRLLVWLQFTESGNFSELNLDPSEKTLIQSWYEQNKKVLDTYYYDKNLDYASKQSAIVTDYRSILNLLNEKSLEKHIIVAENKDILAQEIKKQYIKSYYYKEVVAELNINLTNRFTKKLSLIKDSIDNVVVYLHELYRNESIDPYEAEIEFLLKDIDYIRELIESLNIRIFKTEKFTNLLWKVLSDGSLGYYSFDHINMAGTLYLKVNEPKNQKIIINKLHSRELNYLNETFKLIVEDIEKENIDFTGTNKNILYLFEYKKNRDLRYLSRDKKSTIRYKQYSEESSFADLYKDLLKNVNITTIYYASSEIKVYAFYLDKIFDKIFLFKKLDI
;
A
#
# COMPACT_ATOMS: atom_id res chain seq x y z
N MET A 1 37.54 0.65 -4.95
CA MET A 1 36.47 0.90 -3.96
C MET A 1 35.74 -0.43 -3.82
N ASN A 2 35.72 -1.05 -2.65
CA ASN A 2 35.13 -2.38 -2.50
C ASN A 2 33.71 -2.26 -1.93
N TYR A 3 32.93 -3.32 -2.06
CA TYR A 3 31.62 -3.43 -1.43
C TYR A 3 31.69 -4.45 -0.31
N SER A 4 31.03 -4.16 0.79
CA SER A 4 30.82 -5.08 1.90
C SER A 4 29.32 -5.32 2.01
N ILE A 5 28.87 -6.52 1.64
CA ILE A 5 27.51 -7.00 1.87
C ILE A 5 27.50 -7.58 3.27
N VAL A 6 26.60 -7.12 4.13
CA VAL A 6 26.59 -7.48 5.56
C VAL A 6 25.18 -7.78 6.02
N ASP A 7 25.09 -8.77 6.91
CA ASP A 7 23.91 -9.06 7.71
C ASP A 7 24.35 -9.42 9.15
N ILE A 8 23.49 -9.15 10.13
CA ILE A 8 23.77 -9.38 11.55
C ILE A 8 22.58 -10.03 12.26
N GLU A 9 22.86 -11.00 13.13
CA GLU A 9 21.88 -11.54 14.07
C GLU A 9 22.12 -11.00 15.47
N LEU A 10 21.03 -10.84 16.22
CA LEU A 10 21.02 -10.08 17.48
C LEU A 10 20.40 -10.87 18.63
N THR A 11 20.67 -10.43 19.86
CA THR A 11 19.81 -10.74 21.02
C THR A 11 18.60 -9.78 21.08
N GLU A 12 17.65 -10.03 21.99
CA GLU A 12 16.56 -9.07 22.26
C GLU A 12 17.10 -7.69 22.71
N GLU A 13 18.19 -7.68 23.47
CA GLU A 13 18.90 -6.46 23.90
C GLU A 13 19.82 -5.85 22.81
N LYS A 14 19.70 -6.30 21.56
CA LYS A 14 20.47 -5.83 20.39
C LYS A 14 21.99 -6.04 20.46
N GLU A 15 22.46 -7.05 21.18
CA GLU A 15 23.86 -7.49 21.11
C GLU A 15 24.07 -8.38 19.88
N ILE A 16 25.14 -8.16 19.12
CA ILE A 16 25.45 -8.95 17.93
C ILE A 16 25.91 -10.34 18.35
N ILE A 17 25.22 -11.37 17.86
CA ILE A 17 25.54 -12.80 18.09
C ILE A 17 26.03 -13.50 16.82
N GLU A 18 25.76 -12.93 15.65
CA GLU A 18 26.34 -13.35 14.37
C GLU A 18 26.59 -12.13 13.50
N ILE A 19 27.70 -12.13 12.76
CA ILE A 19 27.95 -11.15 11.69
C ILE A 19 28.58 -11.86 10.50
N ALA A 20 27.92 -11.74 9.35
CA ALA A 20 28.41 -12.26 8.09
C ALA A 20 28.74 -11.13 7.13
N ILE A 21 29.82 -11.31 6.36
CA ILE A 21 30.35 -10.31 5.44
C ILE A 21 30.79 -10.99 4.15
N ILE A 22 30.23 -10.56 3.02
CA ILE A 22 30.76 -10.86 1.69
C ILE A 22 31.40 -9.58 1.15
N LYS A 23 32.73 -9.62 0.95
CA LYS A 23 33.48 -8.51 0.35
C LYS A 23 33.64 -8.73 -1.14
N THR A 24 33.35 -7.72 -1.95
CA THR A 24 33.45 -7.79 -3.42
C THR A 24 34.25 -6.63 -4.00
N ASP A 25 34.83 -6.86 -5.19
CA ASP A 25 35.50 -5.82 -5.97
C ASP A 25 34.50 -4.93 -6.74
N GLN A 26 35.01 -3.95 -7.49
CA GLN A 26 34.18 -3.04 -8.30
C GLN A 26 33.42 -3.72 -9.44
N GLN A 27 33.90 -4.88 -9.88
CA GLN A 27 33.26 -5.72 -10.89
C GLN A 27 32.24 -6.69 -10.27
N PHE A 28 32.03 -6.59 -8.96
CA PHE A 28 31.13 -7.41 -8.14
C PHE A 28 31.57 -8.88 -8.00
N ASN A 29 32.86 -9.17 -8.19
CA ASN A 29 33.44 -10.49 -7.90
C ASN A 29 33.75 -10.62 -6.41
N ILE A 30 33.53 -11.80 -5.84
CA ILE A 30 33.80 -12.08 -4.42
C ILE A 30 35.31 -12.10 -4.17
N ILE A 31 35.76 -11.25 -3.23
CA ILE A 31 37.14 -11.21 -2.73
C ILE A 31 37.29 -12.16 -1.53
N SER A 32 36.33 -12.10 -0.60
CA SER A 32 36.35 -12.92 0.62
C SER A 32 34.96 -13.02 1.24
N LYS A 33 34.72 -14.11 1.97
CA LYS A 33 33.53 -14.31 2.81
C LYS A 33 33.98 -14.51 4.25
N HIS A 34 33.28 -13.90 5.20
CA HIS A 34 33.56 -14.02 6.63
C HIS A 34 32.25 -14.25 7.38
N ASP A 35 32.29 -15.07 8.42
CA ASP A 35 31.16 -15.36 9.30
C ASP A 35 31.69 -15.51 10.73
N TYR A 36 31.15 -14.72 11.64
CA TYR A 36 31.56 -14.69 13.04
C TYR A 36 30.35 -14.94 13.94
N LEU A 37 30.36 -16.06 14.65
CA LEU A 37 29.52 -16.24 15.85
C LEU A 37 30.19 -15.54 17.02
N LEU A 38 29.39 -14.80 17.81
CA LEU A 38 29.85 -13.94 18.88
C LEU A 38 29.13 -14.23 20.19
N LYS A 39 29.90 -14.15 21.28
CA LYS A 39 29.36 -14.30 22.63
C LYS A 39 28.67 -13.01 23.07
N SER A 40 27.37 -13.09 23.34
CA SER A 40 26.60 -12.03 24.01
C SER A 40 26.87 -11.99 25.52
N ILE A 41 26.65 -10.83 26.15
CA ILE A 41 26.65 -10.71 27.61
C ILE A 41 25.29 -11.15 28.15
N SER A 42 24.22 -10.76 27.45
CA SER A 42 22.85 -11.10 27.76
C SER A 42 22.53 -12.53 27.27
N PRO A 43 21.71 -13.29 28.01
CA PRO A 43 21.28 -14.61 27.57
C PRO A 43 20.43 -14.51 26.29
N ILE A 44 20.64 -15.45 25.36
CA ILE A 44 19.79 -15.59 24.17
C ILE A 44 18.44 -16.15 24.61
N SER A 45 17.35 -15.45 24.27
CA SER A 45 16.00 -15.91 24.59
C SER A 45 15.58 -17.05 23.67
N ARG A 46 14.67 -17.92 24.13
CA ARG A 46 14.10 -19.00 23.29
C ARG A 46 13.44 -18.48 22.01
N PHE A 47 12.90 -17.26 22.03
CA PHE A 47 12.35 -16.64 20.84
C PHE A 47 13.43 -16.41 19.79
N MET A 48 14.57 -15.83 20.19
CA MET A 48 15.71 -15.63 19.29
C MET A 48 16.33 -16.95 18.85
N GLU A 49 16.47 -17.95 19.74
CA GLU A 49 16.97 -19.28 19.36
C GLU A 49 16.07 -19.93 18.28
N ASN A 50 14.76 -19.80 18.39
CA ASN A 50 13.82 -20.33 17.39
C ASN A 50 13.85 -19.54 16.07
N LEU A 51 14.14 -18.24 16.13
CA LEU A 51 14.22 -17.38 14.96
C LEU A 51 15.52 -17.61 14.18
N THR A 52 16.66 -17.59 14.87
CA THR A 52 17.99 -17.59 14.25
C THR A 52 18.66 -18.97 14.26
N GLY A 53 18.17 -19.90 15.07
CA GLY A 53 18.81 -21.20 15.27
C GLY A 53 20.10 -21.13 16.08
N ILE A 54 20.52 -19.94 16.55
CA ILE A 54 21.73 -19.75 17.36
C ILE A 54 21.38 -19.96 18.82
N THR A 55 21.93 -21.02 19.41
CA THR A 55 21.73 -21.34 20.84
C THR A 55 22.79 -20.70 21.72
N GLN A 56 22.47 -20.52 23.00
CA GLN A 56 23.45 -20.04 24.00
C GLN A 56 24.73 -20.89 24.01
N GLN A 57 24.61 -22.21 23.81
CA GLN A 57 25.73 -23.15 23.79
C GLN A 57 26.66 -22.95 22.59
N MET A 58 26.12 -22.55 21.43
CA MET A 58 26.91 -22.31 20.21
C MET A 58 27.87 -21.12 20.37
N VAL A 59 27.46 -20.12 21.15
CA VAL A 59 28.20 -18.86 21.32
C VAL A 59 29.01 -18.78 22.62
N GLU A 60 28.80 -19.70 23.57
CA GLU A 60 29.40 -19.62 24.91
C GLU A 60 30.94 -19.53 24.92
N LYS A 61 31.58 -20.21 23.97
CA LYS A 61 33.05 -20.26 23.79
C LYS A 61 33.56 -19.35 22.66
N LYS A 62 32.67 -18.56 22.04
CA LYS A 62 33.02 -17.62 20.98
C LYS A 62 33.57 -16.32 21.57
N PRO A 63 34.34 -15.53 20.80
CA PRO A 63 34.80 -14.23 21.27
C PRO A 63 33.63 -13.26 21.46
N HIS A 64 33.79 -12.30 22.36
CA HIS A 64 32.94 -11.12 22.39
C HIS A 64 33.25 -10.22 21.19
N PHE A 65 32.28 -9.41 20.75
CA PHE A 65 32.46 -8.46 19.66
C PHE A 65 33.72 -7.59 19.85
N SER A 66 33.99 -7.11 21.07
CA SER A 66 35.16 -6.28 21.40
C SER A 66 36.51 -6.92 21.11
N GLN A 67 36.58 -8.26 21.10
CA GLN A 67 37.82 -8.99 20.83
C GLN A 67 38.12 -9.10 19.34
N VAL A 68 37.09 -9.03 18.49
CA VAL A 68 37.19 -9.15 17.02
C VAL A 68 36.88 -7.85 16.28
N ALA A 69 36.42 -6.81 16.98
CA ALA A 69 36.03 -5.53 16.39
C ALA A 69 37.13 -4.92 15.51
N GLY A 70 38.40 -4.98 15.93
CA GLY A 70 39.52 -4.46 15.12
C GLY A 70 39.69 -5.21 13.79
N GLU A 71 39.48 -6.52 13.78
CA GLU A 71 39.56 -7.36 12.57
C GLU A 71 38.37 -7.08 11.64
N ILE A 72 37.15 -7.11 12.17
CA ILE A 72 35.92 -6.83 11.42
C ILE A 72 35.99 -5.43 10.81
N HIS A 73 36.42 -4.42 11.57
CA HIS A 73 36.60 -3.05 11.08
C HIS A 73 37.61 -2.98 9.93
N LYS A 74 38.70 -3.76 9.99
CA LYS A 74 39.69 -3.83 8.91
C LYS A 74 39.13 -4.51 7.66
N ILE A 75 38.27 -5.52 7.83
CA ILE A 75 37.58 -6.20 6.72
C ILE A 75 36.60 -5.24 6.04
N LEU A 76 35.74 -4.57 6.81
CA LEU A 76 34.77 -3.61 6.28
C LEU A 76 35.45 -2.38 5.68
N GLY A 77 36.50 -1.88 6.32
CA GLY A 77 37.21 -0.67 5.93
C GLY A 77 36.25 0.51 5.71
N ASN A 78 36.56 1.33 4.72
CA ASN A 78 35.66 2.39 4.24
C ASN A 78 34.89 1.94 2.99
N ASP A 79 34.52 0.67 2.91
CA ASP A 79 33.77 0.14 1.77
C ASP A 79 32.40 0.83 1.64
N ILE A 80 31.73 0.57 0.51
CA ILE A 80 30.29 0.78 0.40
C ILE A 80 29.61 -0.38 1.14
N LEU A 81 28.78 -0.05 2.13
CA LEU A 81 28.04 -1.02 2.92
C LEU A 81 26.68 -1.29 2.28
N ILE A 82 26.36 -2.56 2.07
CA ILE A 82 25.12 -3.03 1.45
C ILE A 82 24.44 -3.99 2.42
N CYS A 83 23.20 -3.71 2.81
CA CYS A 83 22.38 -4.65 3.60
C CYS A 83 20.92 -4.66 3.12
N HIS A 84 20.13 -5.59 3.64
CA HIS A 84 18.68 -5.67 3.39
C HIS A 84 17.90 -4.96 4.50
N GLY A 85 17.79 -3.63 4.41
CA GLY A 85 17.35 -2.78 5.52
C GLY A 85 18.49 -2.02 6.20
N VAL A 86 19.43 -1.49 5.39
CA VAL A 86 20.77 -1.00 5.80
C VAL A 86 20.81 -0.08 7.03
N ILE A 87 19.77 0.73 7.29
CA ILE A 87 19.75 1.65 8.43
C ILE A 87 19.79 0.88 9.75
N GLN A 88 19.10 -0.26 9.83
CA GLN A 88 18.98 -1.05 11.06
C GLN A 88 20.33 -1.65 11.44
N ASP A 89 20.94 -2.39 10.51
CA ASP A 89 22.22 -3.05 10.77
C ASP A 89 23.36 -2.03 10.96
N TYR A 90 23.36 -0.96 10.17
CA TYR A 90 24.40 0.07 10.26
C TYR A 90 24.41 0.77 11.61
N GLU A 91 23.26 1.18 12.16
CA GLU A 91 23.25 1.86 13.46
C GLU A 91 23.71 0.92 14.58
N ILE A 92 23.33 -0.36 14.54
CA ILE A 92 23.78 -1.35 15.52
C ILE A 92 25.28 -1.63 15.40
N LEU A 93 25.80 -1.84 14.19
CA LEU A 93 27.23 -2.02 13.94
C LEU A 93 28.04 -0.81 14.40
N LYS A 94 27.56 0.39 14.08
CA LYS A 94 28.21 1.64 14.48
C LYS A 94 28.23 1.79 16.00
N GLU A 95 27.13 1.52 16.70
CA GLU A 95 27.10 1.53 18.16
C GLU A 95 28.04 0.48 18.75
N ALA A 96 28.04 -0.75 18.24
CA ALA A 96 28.94 -1.82 18.67
C ALA A 96 30.42 -1.41 18.51
N PHE A 97 30.81 -0.85 17.36
CA PHE A 97 32.16 -0.32 17.16
C PHE A 97 32.50 0.83 18.11
N LEU A 98 31.55 1.73 18.36
CA LEU A 98 31.76 2.86 19.28
C LEU A 98 32.02 2.38 20.72
N THR A 99 31.36 1.32 21.19
CA THR A 99 31.67 0.73 22.52
C THR A 99 33.11 0.21 22.62
N CYS A 100 33.72 -0.10 21.47
CA CYS A 100 35.10 -0.54 21.35
C CYS A 100 36.07 0.61 21.04
N ASN A 101 35.61 1.88 21.14
CA ASN A 101 36.35 3.09 20.75
C ASN A 101 36.77 3.11 19.26
N ILE A 102 36.01 2.46 18.39
CA ILE A 102 36.24 2.45 16.94
C ILE A 102 35.15 3.28 16.26
N ALA A 103 35.55 4.31 15.51
CA ALA A 103 34.62 5.10 14.70
C ALA A 103 34.44 4.44 13.34
N TYR A 104 33.29 3.79 13.12
CA TYR A 104 32.95 3.17 11.84
C TYR A 104 32.07 4.09 10.98
N LYS A 105 32.47 4.30 9.72
CA LYS A 105 31.71 5.07 8.73
C LYS A 105 32.00 4.57 7.30
N PRO A 106 31.06 3.90 6.64
CA PRO A 106 31.22 3.49 5.24
C PRO A 106 31.16 4.71 4.30
N ILE A 107 31.64 4.56 3.06
CA ILE A 107 31.54 5.65 2.08
C ILE A 107 30.08 5.90 1.70
N TYR A 108 29.35 4.83 1.38
CA TYR A 108 27.92 4.87 1.06
C TYR A 108 27.16 3.73 1.76
N LEU A 109 25.89 3.99 2.06
CA LEU A 109 24.91 3.03 2.52
C LEU A 109 23.95 2.69 1.37
N ILE A 110 23.84 1.42 1.02
CA ILE A 110 22.97 0.93 -0.04
C ILE A 110 21.96 -0.05 0.56
N ASP A 111 20.67 0.26 0.41
CA ASP A 111 19.59 -0.58 0.91
C ASP A 111 18.98 -1.43 -0.20
N THR A 112 19.12 -2.75 -0.11
CA THR A 112 18.54 -3.64 -1.12
C THR A 112 17.01 -3.68 -1.08
N VAL A 113 16.35 -3.27 0.01
CA VAL A 113 14.88 -3.13 0.07
C VAL A 113 14.43 -2.00 -0.85
N GLU A 114 15.08 -0.84 -0.78
CA GLU A 114 14.76 0.30 -1.65
C GLU A 114 15.06 -0.03 -3.11
N LEU A 115 16.20 -0.65 -3.39
CA LEU A 115 16.57 -1.04 -4.75
C LEU A 115 15.62 -2.10 -5.32
N SER A 116 15.19 -3.07 -4.51
CA SER A 116 14.23 -4.09 -4.95
C SER A 116 12.89 -3.47 -5.33
N LYS A 117 12.42 -2.45 -4.59
CA LYS A 117 11.22 -1.69 -4.97
C LYS A 117 11.36 -1.03 -6.32
N ILE A 118 12.54 -0.48 -6.65
CA ILE A 118 12.84 0.17 -7.94
C ILE A 118 12.88 -0.84 -9.08
N PHE A 119 13.67 -1.91 -8.93
CA PHE A 119 14.02 -2.80 -10.04
C PHE A 119 13.08 -4.00 -10.19
N PHE A 120 12.39 -4.40 -9.13
CA PHE A 120 11.38 -5.46 -9.11
C PHE A 120 10.04 -4.97 -8.54
N PRO A 121 9.45 -3.90 -9.11
CA PRO A 121 8.32 -3.19 -8.52
C PRO A 121 7.02 -4.02 -8.49
N THR A 122 6.99 -5.17 -9.16
CA THR A 122 5.86 -6.11 -9.26
C THR A 122 5.84 -7.17 -8.16
N LEU A 123 6.89 -7.29 -7.33
CA LEU A 123 6.93 -8.28 -6.26
C LEU A 123 5.89 -7.98 -5.16
N SER A 124 5.19 -9.01 -4.72
CA SER A 124 4.14 -8.92 -3.69
C SER A 124 4.65 -8.57 -2.29
N SER A 125 5.94 -8.79 -2.06
CA SER A 125 6.67 -8.51 -0.83
C SER A 125 8.13 -8.21 -1.15
N TYR A 126 8.78 -7.48 -0.25
CA TYR A 126 10.19 -7.11 -0.35
C TYR A 126 11.02 -7.66 0.81
N ARG A 127 10.52 -8.68 1.50
CA ARG A 127 11.30 -9.44 2.48
C ARG A 127 12.28 -10.35 1.74
N LEU A 128 13.50 -10.46 2.24
CA LEU A 128 14.58 -11.19 1.58
C LEU A 128 14.21 -12.62 1.18
N GLY A 129 13.56 -13.38 2.07
CA GLY A 129 13.09 -14.74 1.77
C GLY A 129 12.07 -14.82 0.63
N GLU A 130 11.09 -13.90 0.60
CA GLU A 130 10.07 -13.86 -0.46
C GLU A 130 10.64 -13.38 -1.80
N ILE A 131 11.59 -12.44 -1.77
CA ILE A 131 12.32 -11.99 -2.95
C ILE A 131 13.15 -13.15 -3.51
N SER A 132 13.93 -13.82 -2.66
CA SER A 132 14.78 -14.95 -3.07
C SER A 132 13.93 -16.03 -3.74
N GLN A 133 12.83 -16.41 -3.11
CA GLN A 133 11.90 -17.39 -3.67
C GLN A 133 11.37 -16.97 -5.06
N SER A 134 11.01 -15.70 -5.21
CA SER A 134 10.54 -15.15 -6.50
C SER A 134 11.64 -15.14 -7.57
N MET A 135 12.91 -15.13 -7.17
CA MET A 135 14.07 -15.20 -8.06
C MET A 135 14.55 -16.63 -8.32
N GLY A 136 13.81 -17.64 -7.84
CA GLY A 136 14.16 -19.06 -8.01
C GLY A 136 15.28 -19.54 -7.09
N THR A 137 15.65 -18.76 -6.08
CA THR A 137 16.62 -19.15 -5.04
C THR A 137 15.90 -19.36 -3.71
N THR A 138 16.03 -20.54 -3.12
CA THR A 138 15.47 -20.78 -1.77
C THR A 138 16.57 -20.54 -0.73
N LEU A 139 16.28 -19.73 0.29
CA LEU A 139 17.15 -19.63 1.46
C LEU A 139 17.30 -21.02 2.06
N LYS A 140 18.53 -21.41 2.39
CA LYS A 140 18.81 -22.74 2.92
C LYS A 140 18.50 -22.75 4.42
N GLY A 141 17.65 -23.67 4.85
CA GLY A 141 17.30 -23.87 6.26
C GLY A 141 16.01 -23.17 6.68
N ASN A 142 15.60 -23.42 7.93
CA ASN A 142 14.37 -22.88 8.52
C ASN A 142 14.62 -21.70 9.47
N PHE A 143 15.86 -21.25 9.57
CA PHE A 143 16.32 -20.24 10.53
C PHE A 143 16.88 -19.02 9.81
N HIS A 144 16.79 -17.85 10.45
CA HIS A 144 17.48 -16.63 10.05
C HIS A 144 18.96 -16.75 10.42
N ARG A 145 19.82 -16.89 9.41
CA ARG A 145 21.26 -17.00 9.59
C ARG A 145 21.92 -15.93 8.75
N ALA A 146 22.81 -15.15 9.37
CA ALA A 146 23.40 -13.99 8.72
C ALA A 146 24.19 -14.40 7.47
N ASP A 147 24.86 -15.55 7.47
CA ASP A 147 25.64 -16.03 6.31
C ASP A 147 24.75 -16.33 5.10
N VAL A 148 23.59 -16.96 5.35
CA VAL A 148 22.58 -17.26 4.33
C VAL A 148 21.94 -15.97 3.79
N ASP A 149 21.58 -15.05 4.68
CA ASP A 149 20.94 -13.78 4.31
C ASP A 149 21.93 -12.82 3.61
N THR A 150 23.21 -12.85 3.98
CA THR A 150 24.28 -12.12 3.26
C THR A 150 24.46 -12.65 1.85
N GLU A 151 24.46 -13.98 1.65
CA GLU A 151 24.56 -14.59 0.33
C GLU A 151 23.34 -14.28 -0.55
N ALA A 152 22.14 -14.31 0.02
CA ALA A 152 20.92 -13.90 -0.68
C ALA A 152 20.95 -12.42 -1.07
N THR A 153 21.43 -11.55 -0.19
CA THR A 153 21.60 -10.12 -0.45
C THR A 153 22.62 -9.86 -1.57
N TYR A 154 23.72 -10.60 -1.61
CA TYR A 154 24.70 -10.56 -2.70
C TYR A 154 24.05 -10.93 -4.05
N ASN A 155 23.33 -12.05 -4.10
CA ASN A 155 22.63 -12.50 -5.31
C ASN A 155 21.58 -11.48 -5.78
N LEU A 156 20.84 -10.88 -4.84
CA LEU A 156 19.84 -9.85 -5.12
C LEU A 156 20.46 -8.63 -5.81
N ILE A 157 21.61 -8.13 -5.34
CA ILE A 157 22.32 -7.04 -6.02
C ILE A 157 22.75 -7.43 -7.43
N GLY A 158 23.25 -8.67 -7.61
CA GLY A 158 23.57 -9.19 -8.94
C GLY A 158 22.39 -9.09 -9.90
N ASN A 159 21.21 -9.57 -9.48
CA ASN A 159 19.98 -9.48 -10.26
C ASN A 159 19.54 -8.02 -10.53
N ILE A 160 19.73 -7.11 -9.57
CA ILE A 160 19.46 -5.68 -9.75
C ILE A 160 20.37 -5.08 -10.83
N ILE A 161 21.66 -5.42 -10.81
CA ILE A 161 22.65 -4.97 -11.81
C ILE A 161 22.29 -5.50 -13.20
N GLU A 162 21.88 -6.77 -13.31
CA GLU A 162 21.39 -7.34 -14.57
C GLU A 162 20.16 -6.57 -15.08
N LYS A 163 19.17 -6.31 -14.21
CA LYS A 163 17.97 -5.56 -14.55
C LYS A 163 18.26 -4.14 -15.02
N LEU A 164 19.22 -3.45 -14.40
CA LEU A 164 19.72 -2.14 -14.83
C LEU A 164 20.30 -2.21 -16.27
N ASN A 165 21.06 -3.26 -16.56
CA ASN A 165 21.70 -3.45 -17.87
C ASN A 165 20.70 -3.80 -18.98
N MET A 166 19.51 -4.30 -18.64
CA MET A 166 18.42 -4.52 -19.59
C MET A 166 17.70 -3.23 -20.02
N LEU A 167 17.86 -2.11 -19.29
CA LEU A 167 17.16 -0.87 -19.61
C LEU A 167 17.69 -0.23 -20.90
N THR A 168 16.80 0.32 -21.72
CA THR A 168 17.17 1.07 -22.92
C THR A 168 18.06 2.27 -22.60
N LYS A 169 18.73 2.81 -23.62
CA LYS A 169 19.62 3.97 -23.47
C LYS A 169 18.88 5.18 -22.89
N SER A 170 17.66 5.43 -23.34
CA SER A 170 16.83 6.57 -22.92
C SER A 170 16.38 6.39 -21.46
N ASN A 171 15.78 5.24 -21.12
CA ASN A 171 15.25 4.97 -19.79
C ASN A 171 16.36 4.90 -18.74
N TYR A 172 17.52 4.29 -19.03
CA TYR A 172 18.67 4.36 -18.11
C TYR A 172 19.13 5.80 -17.86
N SER A 173 19.25 6.61 -18.91
CA SER A 173 19.71 8.01 -18.76
C SER A 173 18.75 8.80 -17.87
N TYR A 174 17.45 8.58 -18.05
CA TYR A 174 16.42 9.19 -17.23
C TYR A 174 16.41 8.64 -15.79
N LEU A 175 16.63 7.33 -15.61
CA LEU A 175 16.77 6.69 -14.31
C LEU A 175 17.92 7.31 -13.52
N MET A 176 19.10 7.44 -14.13
CA MET A 176 20.27 8.03 -13.49
C MET A 176 20.03 9.50 -13.11
N MET A 177 19.28 10.26 -13.91
CA MET A 177 18.87 11.62 -13.57
C MET A 177 17.96 11.65 -12.33
N LEU A 178 16.93 10.80 -12.28
CA LEU A 178 16.02 10.70 -11.13
C LEU A 178 16.77 10.24 -9.88
N MET A 179 17.62 9.23 -10.02
CA MET A 179 18.41 8.65 -8.95
C MET A 179 19.40 9.65 -8.36
N LYS A 180 20.06 10.47 -9.19
CA LYS A 180 20.93 11.55 -8.70
C LYS A 180 20.19 12.56 -7.82
N LYS A 181 18.93 12.86 -8.14
CA LYS A 181 18.07 13.73 -7.33
C LYS A 181 17.61 13.02 -6.05
N TYR A 182 17.31 11.73 -6.13
CA TYR A 182 16.86 10.91 -5.00
C TYR A 182 17.97 10.67 -3.97
N SER A 183 19.11 10.15 -4.41
CA SER A 183 20.26 9.78 -3.60
C SER A 183 21.54 9.76 -4.44
N ILE A 184 22.49 10.65 -4.10
CA ILE A 184 23.81 10.67 -4.75
C ILE A 184 24.57 9.36 -4.55
N GLN A 185 24.32 8.67 -3.43
CA GLN A 185 24.96 7.40 -3.09
C GLN A 185 24.54 6.30 -4.08
N TYR A 186 23.24 6.21 -4.39
CA TYR A 186 22.72 5.23 -5.36
C TYR A 186 23.19 5.56 -6.77
N TYR A 187 23.17 6.85 -7.14
CA TYR A 187 23.69 7.29 -8.42
C TYR A 187 25.16 6.88 -8.61
N ASN A 188 26.02 7.14 -7.61
CA ASN A 188 27.43 6.77 -7.67
C ASN A 188 27.63 5.26 -7.67
N PHE A 189 26.82 4.51 -6.93
CA PHE A 189 26.85 3.05 -6.96
C PHE A 189 26.58 2.51 -8.37
N PHE A 190 25.48 2.93 -9.03
CA PHE A 190 25.08 2.36 -10.32
C PHE A 190 25.82 2.93 -11.54
N LYS A 191 26.37 4.14 -11.45
CA LYS A 191 27.08 4.77 -12.57
C LYS A 191 28.21 3.89 -13.13
N GLU A 192 28.83 3.08 -12.27
CA GLU A 192 29.95 2.22 -12.62
C GLU A 192 29.54 0.88 -13.26
N TYR A 193 28.25 0.51 -13.24
CA TYR A 193 27.78 -0.82 -13.62
C TYR A 193 27.23 -0.95 -15.04
N ARG A 194 27.00 0.15 -15.76
CA ARG A 194 26.55 0.07 -17.16
C ARG A 194 27.73 -0.14 -18.10
N LYS A 195 27.96 -1.39 -18.49
CA LYS A 195 28.90 -1.76 -19.55
C LYS A 195 28.27 -1.39 -20.92
N ASN A 196 29.00 -0.66 -21.76
CA ASN A 196 28.58 -0.09 -23.06
C ASN A 196 27.49 -0.85 -23.86
N GLU A 197 26.53 -0.08 -24.41
CA GLU A 197 25.54 -0.35 -25.48
C GLU A 197 25.15 -1.83 -25.75
N GLY A 198 24.83 -2.59 -24.70
CA GLY A 198 24.32 -3.95 -24.83
C GLY A 198 23.05 -4.03 -25.69
N ASN A 199 23.06 -4.94 -26.66
CA ASN A 199 22.01 -5.25 -27.63
C ASN A 199 20.60 -4.99 -27.06
N VAL A 200 19.99 -3.90 -27.53
CA VAL A 200 18.58 -3.61 -27.23
C VAL A 200 17.78 -4.79 -27.73
N ASN A 201 17.17 -5.52 -26.80
CA ASN A 201 16.19 -6.55 -27.12
C ASN A 201 15.18 -5.91 -28.10
N SER A 202 15.11 -6.41 -29.32
CA SER A 202 14.38 -5.83 -30.46
C SER A 202 12.85 -5.86 -30.33
N ASN A 203 12.34 -6.13 -29.14
CA ASN A 203 10.91 -6.24 -28.84
C ASN A 203 10.30 -4.94 -28.28
N PHE A 204 11.09 -3.88 -28.03
CA PHE A 204 10.59 -2.59 -27.54
C PHE A 204 10.35 -1.62 -28.70
N ASN A 205 9.12 -1.58 -29.21
CA ASN A 205 8.79 -0.86 -30.45
C ASN A 205 7.95 0.42 -30.26
N PHE A 206 7.86 0.98 -29.04
CA PHE A 206 7.14 2.23 -28.83
C PHE A 206 7.94 3.28 -28.06
N LYS A 207 8.32 4.34 -28.77
CA LYS A 207 8.97 5.53 -28.22
C LYS A 207 7.96 6.66 -28.10
N ALA A 208 7.80 7.18 -26.88
CA ALA A 208 6.98 8.36 -26.61
C ALA A 208 7.64 9.21 -25.53
N TYR A 209 7.46 10.53 -25.58
CA TYR A 209 7.98 11.45 -24.56
C TYR A 209 9.50 11.29 -24.26
N GLY A 210 10.28 10.83 -25.23
CA GLY A 210 11.72 10.58 -25.08
C GLY A 210 12.09 9.32 -24.29
N LEU A 211 11.13 8.43 -24.05
CA LEU A 211 11.30 7.17 -23.32
C LEU A 211 10.83 5.98 -24.16
N ASP A 212 11.37 4.80 -23.86
CA ASP A 212 10.97 3.52 -24.44
C ASP A 212 9.96 2.81 -23.54
N PHE A 213 8.90 2.29 -24.15
CA PHE A 213 7.80 1.57 -23.50
C PHE A 213 7.63 0.17 -24.10
N SER A 214 7.18 -0.78 -23.28
CA SER A 214 6.76 -2.10 -23.76
C SER A 214 5.47 -2.00 -24.58
N VAL A 215 5.44 -2.66 -25.73
CA VAL A 215 4.22 -2.79 -26.53
C VAL A 215 3.36 -3.90 -25.97
N MET A 216 2.09 -3.62 -25.73
CA MET A 216 1.12 -4.64 -25.38
C MET A 216 0.85 -5.54 -26.59
N ASN A 217 1.30 -6.79 -26.55
CA ASN A 217 1.11 -7.76 -27.62
C ASN A 217 0.26 -8.94 -27.12
N LYS A 218 -1.06 -8.86 -27.35
CA LYS A 218 -1.99 -9.96 -27.05
C LYS A 218 -2.59 -10.50 -28.34
N ASN A 219 -2.60 -11.82 -28.48
CA ASN A 219 -3.22 -12.49 -29.62
C ASN A 219 -4.73 -12.25 -29.62
N ILE A 220 -5.24 -11.68 -30.70
CA ILE A 220 -6.67 -11.41 -30.86
C ILE A 220 -7.33 -12.64 -31.48
N LYS A 221 -8.11 -13.38 -30.68
CA LYS A 221 -9.13 -14.29 -31.21
C LYS A 221 -10.48 -13.60 -31.08
N VAL A 222 -11.11 -13.28 -32.20
CA VAL A 222 -12.46 -12.69 -32.20
C VAL A 222 -13.45 -13.80 -31.91
N ILE A 223 -14.17 -13.69 -30.80
CA ILE A 223 -15.17 -14.69 -30.41
C ILE A 223 -16.55 -14.21 -30.82
N GLN A 224 -17.28 -15.09 -31.49
CA GLN A 224 -18.68 -14.91 -31.84
C GLN A 224 -19.55 -15.46 -30.69
N GLY A 225 -20.65 -14.77 -30.37
CA GLY A 225 -21.59 -15.18 -29.33
C GLY A 225 -21.96 -14.04 -28.38
N LYS A 226 -22.70 -14.40 -27.32
CA LYS A 226 -22.99 -13.49 -26.21
C LYS A 226 -21.70 -13.14 -25.48
N LYS A 227 -21.58 -11.88 -25.05
CA LYS A 227 -20.43 -11.38 -24.31
C LYS A 227 -20.87 -10.82 -22.99
N TYR A 228 -20.05 -11.00 -21.96
CA TYR A 228 -20.41 -10.73 -20.58
C TYR A 228 -19.39 -9.80 -19.91
N ILE A 229 -19.88 -8.93 -19.03
CA ILE A 229 -19.08 -8.13 -18.10
C ILE A 229 -19.46 -8.58 -16.69
N TYR A 230 -18.55 -9.26 -16.01
CA TYR A 230 -18.70 -9.72 -14.63
C TYR A 230 -18.13 -8.68 -13.67
N LEU A 231 -18.95 -8.29 -12.69
CA LEU A 231 -18.56 -7.37 -11.62
C LEU A 231 -18.04 -8.18 -10.43
N SER A 232 -16.82 -7.84 -10.00
CA SER A 232 -16.14 -8.50 -8.89
C SER A 232 -16.05 -7.59 -7.67
N SER A 233 -16.46 -8.11 -6.51
CA SER A 233 -16.19 -7.50 -5.20
C SER A 233 -14.84 -7.93 -4.60
N ILE A 234 -14.14 -8.88 -5.22
CA ILE A 234 -12.82 -9.39 -4.82
C ILE A 234 -11.75 -9.14 -5.91
N ASP A 235 -10.50 -9.56 -5.67
CA ASP A 235 -9.45 -9.53 -6.71
C ASP A 235 -9.92 -10.31 -7.95
N GLU A 236 -9.74 -9.73 -9.14
CA GLU A 236 -10.35 -10.27 -10.36
C GLU A 236 -9.81 -11.65 -10.73
N ASN A 237 -8.57 -11.99 -10.38
CA ASN A 237 -8.05 -13.34 -10.61
C ASN A 237 -8.75 -14.35 -9.70
N SER A 238 -8.91 -14.01 -8.41
CA SER A 238 -9.66 -14.86 -7.47
C SER A 238 -11.12 -15.03 -7.89
N TYR A 239 -11.73 -13.98 -8.45
CA TYR A 239 -13.08 -14.07 -8.99
C TYR A 239 -13.16 -15.05 -10.17
N ILE A 240 -12.19 -14.96 -11.09
CA ILE A 240 -12.10 -15.87 -12.24
C ILE A 240 -11.95 -17.31 -11.76
N ASP A 241 -11.06 -17.56 -10.80
CA ASP A 241 -10.82 -18.90 -10.26
C ASP A 241 -12.07 -19.50 -9.59
N ILE A 242 -12.89 -18.66 -8.95
CA ILE A 242 -14.09 -19.12 -8.24
C ILE A 242 -15.27 -19.32 -9.18
N HIS A 243 -15.56 -18.36 -10.06
CA HIS A 243 -16.82 -18.29 -10.81
C HIS A 243 -16.67 -18.66 -12.29
N LEU A 244 -15.46 -18.52 -12.84
CA LEU A 244 -15.21 -18.58 -14.28
C LEU A 244 -14.07 -19.54 -14.65
N ALA A 245 -13.73 -20.50 -13.77
CA ALA A 245 -12.62 -21.44 -14.00
C ALA A 245 -12.72 -22.24 -15.30
N ASN A 246 -13.97 -22.48 -15.77
CA ASN A 246 -14.24 -23.20 -17.02
C ASN A 246 -14.43 -22.27 -18.23
N GLU A 247 -14.50 -20.96 -18.02
CA GLU A 247 -14.69 -20.01 -19.10
C GLU A 247 -13.40 -19.79 -19.87
N LYS A 248 -13.50 -19.78 -21.20
CA LYS A 248 -12.37 -19.54 -22.08
C LYS A 248 -12.39 -18.11 -22.56
N ASN A 249 -11.20 -17.53 -22.74
CA ASN A 249 -10.99 -16.19 -23.28
C ASN A 249 -11.59 -15.08 -22.39
N ILE A 250 -11.11 -15.04 -21.16
CA ILE A 250 -11.45 -14.00 -20.19
C ILE A 250 -10.42 -12.87 -20.30
N SER A 251 -10.87 -11.64 -20.12
CA SER A 251 -10.00 -10.48 -19.91
C SER A 251 -10.36 -9.75 -18.64
N ILE A 252 -9.36 -9.13 -18.01
CA ILE A 252 -9.57 -8.15 -16.96
C ILE A 252 -9.48 -6.76 -17.60
N LEU A 253 -10.49 -5.92 -17.37
CA LEU A 253 -10.50 -4.54 -17.84
C LEU A 253 -10.95 -3.64 -16.69
N LYS A 254 -10.11 -2.67 -16.33
CA LYS A 254 -10.42 -1.67 -15.29
C LYS A 254 -10.66 -0.30 -15.92
N ASP A 255 -10.91 0.69 -15.08
CA ASP A 255 -11.02 2.07 -15.50
C ASP A 255 -9.70 2.60 -16.07
N LYS A 256 -9.78 3.62 -16.93
CA LYS A 256 -8.60 4.21 -17.57
C LYS A 256 -7.55 4.77 -16.60
N PHE A 257 -7.91 5.15 -15.38
CA PHE A 257 -6.97 5.65 -14.38
C PHE A 257 -6.24 4.51 -13.65
N SER A 258 -6.69 3.26 -13.81
CA SER A 258 -5.97 2.06 -13.37
C SER A 258 -4.79 1.70 -14.29
N TYR A 259 -4.66 2.37 -15.45
CA TYR A 259 -3.58 2.14 -16.41
C TYR A 259 -2.62 3.33 -16.45
N ILE A 260 -1.34 3.05 -16.71
CA ILE A 260 -0.33 4.08 -16.87
C ILE A 260 -0.54 4.89 -18.15
N ALA A 261 -0.68 6.20 -17.98
CA ALA A 261 -0.61 7.16 -19.08
C ALA A 261 0.83 7.31 -19.57
N LEU A 262 1.06 7.33 -20.89
CA LEU A 262 2.42 7.41 -21.45
C LEU A 262 3.12 8.73 -21.09
N ASN A 263 2.36 9.79 -20.87
CA ASN A 263 2.87 11.08 -20.46
C ASN A 263 3.00 11.25 -18.94
N ILE A 264 2.92 10.18 -18.14
CA ILE A 264 2.95 10.26 -16.66
C ILE A 264 4.13 11.07 -16.11
N PHE A 265 5.30 11.02 -16.77
CA PHE A 265 6.48 11.78 -16.36
C PHE A 265 6.33 13.29 -16.60
N GLU A 266 5.57 13.70 -17.63
CA GLU A 266 5.20 15.10 -17.82
C GLU A 266 4.16 15.54 -16.79
N LEU A 267 3.17 14.69 -16.50
CA LEU A 267 2.16 14.97 -15.47
C LEU A 267 2.80 15.16 -14.09
N ALA A 268 3.79 14.33 -13.76
CA ALA A 268 4.53 14.42 -12.51
C ALA A 268 5.37 15.71 -12.38
N LYS A 269 5.70 16.43 -13.48
CA LYS A 269 6.42 17.72 -13.40
C LYS A 269 5.58 18.85 -12.81
N VAL A 270 4.25 18.72 -12.82
CA VAL A 270 3.34 19.72 -12.23
C VAL A 270 3.62 19.90 -10.74
N ASP A 271 3.92 18.80 -10.04
CA ASP A 271 4.38 18.86 -8.66
C ASP A 271 5.85 19.29 -8.61
N LYS A 272 6.09 20.57 -8.31
CA LYS A 272 7.46 21.11 -8.21
C LYS A 272 8.18 20.73 -6.91
N LYS A 273 7.49 20.15 -5.92
CA LYS A 273 8.10 19.84 -4.63
C LYS A 273 8.98 18.59 -4.72
N PHE A 274 10.13 18.65 -4.06
CA PHE A 274 10.94 17.46 -3.85
C PHE A 274 10.25 16.53 -2.86
N SER A 275 10.11 15.26 -3.21
CA SER A 275 9.61 14.23 -2.32
C SER A 275 10.33 12.91 -2.64
N LYS A 276 10.90 12.26 -1.63
CA LYS A 276 11.52 10.93 -1.78
C LYS A 276 10.52 9.93 -2.39
N LEU A 277 9.26 9.96 -1.92
CA LEU A 277 8.17 9.13 -2.43
C LEU A 277 7.98 9.32 -3.95
N LYS A 278 7.94 10.57 -4.40
CA LYS A 278 7.80 10.90 -5.82
C LYS A 278 8.93 10.32 -6.66
N PHE A 279 10.18 10.57 -6.28
CA PHE A 279 11.32 10.09 -7.06
C PHE A 279 11.43 8.57 -7.05
N MET A 280 11.19 7.94 -5.90
CA MET A 280 11.08 6.48 -5.79
C MET A 280 10.05 5.95 -6.78
N LEU A 281 8.81 6.45 -6.72
CA LEU A 281 7.73 6.04 -7.60
C LEU A 281 8.06 6.24 -9.08
N LEU A 282 8.63 7.39 -9.47
CA LEU A 282 9.03 7.62 -10.86
C LEU A 282 10.10 6.64 -11.34
N MET A 283 11.09 6.29 -10.50
CA MET A 283 12.09 5.28 -10.84
C MET A 283 11.47 3.89 -11.00
N ARG A 284 10.54 3.51 -10.08
CA ARG A 284 9.78 2.25 -10.16
C ARG A 284 9.00 2.15 -11.47
N LEU A 285 8.23 3.19 -11.80
CA LEU A 285 7.43 3.25 -13.02
C LEU A 285 8.31 3.18 -14.26
N LEU A 286 9.44 3.90 -14.28
CA LEU A 286 10.36 3.92 -15.42
C LEU A 286 10.99 2.55 -15.71
N VAL A 287 11.35 1.81 -14.66
CA VAL A 287 11.84 0.43 -14.82
C VAL A 287 10.70 -0.47 -15.26
N TRP A 288 9.56 -0.43 -14.58
CA TRP A 288 8.39 -1.27 -14.88
C TRP A 288 7.86 -1.09 -16.31
N LEU A 289 7.85 0.13 -16.84
CA LEU A 289 7.33 0.46 -18.17
C LEU A 289 7.99 -0.27 -19.33
N GLN A 290 9.17 -0.86 -19.12
CA GLN A 290 9.86 -1.68 -20.12
C GLN A 290 9.49 -3.17 -20.02
N PHE A 291 8.82 -3.59 -18.96
CA PHE A 291 8.50 -5.00 -18.70
C PHE A 291 7.02 -5.24 -18.43
N THR A 292 6.18 -4.21 -18.46
CA THR A 292 4.75 -4.34 -18.19
C THR A 292 4.05 -5.08 -19.31
N GLU A 293 3.12 -5.96 -18.94
CA GLU A 293 2.35 -6.76 -19.90
C GLU A 293 1.04 -6.07 -20.31
N SER A 294 0.48 -5.24 -19.42
CA SER A 294 -0.80 -4.59 -19.62
C SER A 294 -0.80 -3.09 -19.37
N GLY A 295 0.24 -2.55 -18.72
CA GLY A 295 0.27 -1.18 -18.22
C GLY A 295 -0.70 -0.93 -17.07
N ASN A 296 -1.29 -1.97 -16.48
CA ASN A 296 -2.19 -1.84 -15.33
C ASN A 296 -1.38 -1.73 -14.04
N PHE A 297 -1.67 -0.72 -13.21
CA PHE A 297 -1.01 -0.53 -11.92
C PHE A 297 -1.22 -1.69 -10.94
N SER A 298 -2.18 -2.60 -11.17
CA SER A 298 -2.32 -3.83 -10.37
C SER A 298 -1.14 -4.78 -10.50
N GLU A 299 -0.32 -4.66 -11.55
CA GLU A 299 0.95 -5.37 -11.67
C GLU A 299 1.96 -4.91 -10.60
N LEU A 300 1.80 -3.71 -10.08
CA LEU A 300 2.71 -3.09 -9.13
C LEU A 300 2.24 -3.30 -7.69
N ASN A 301 3.20 -3.49 -6.79
CA ASN A 301 2.96 -3.46 -5.36
C ASN A 301 3.05 -2.02 -4.84
N LEU A 302 2.07 -1.19 -5.22
CA LEU A 302 1.98 0.22 -4.81
C LEU A 302 1.35 0.34 -3.42
N ASP A 303 1.95 1.17 -2.57
CA ASP A 303 1.35 1.56 -1.30
C ASP A 303 0.25 2.63 -1.50
N PRO A 304 -0.63 2.86 -0.49
CA PRO A 304 -1.72 3.83 -0.61
C PRO A 304 -1.26 5.27 -0.92
N SER A 305 -0.08 5.67 -0.45
CA SER A 305 0.46 7.00 -0.69
C SER A 305 0.94 7.17 -2.13
N GLU A 306 1.51 6.13 -2.73
CA GLU A 306 1.88 6.11 -4.15
C GLU A 306 0.65 6.16 -5.07
N LYS A 307 -0.38 5.37 -4.76
CA LYS A 307 -1.66 5.40 -5.49
C LYS A 307 -2.30 6.79 -5.44
N THR A 308 -2.31 7.39 -4.25
CA THR A 308 -2.83 8.76 -4.04
C THR A 308 -2.04 9.79 -4.86
N LEU A 309 -0.71 9.64 -4.93
CA LEU A 309 0.14 10.53 -5.69
C LEU A 309 -0.12 10.42 -7.21
N ILE A 310 -0.23 9.22 -7.76
CA ILE A 310 -0.61 9.00 -9.18
C ILE A 310 -1.97 9.62 -9.46
N GLN A 311 -2.96 9.33 -8.60
CA GLN A 311 -4.30 9.88 -8.75
C GLN A 311 -4.29 11.42 -8.77
N SER A 312 -3.47 12.05 -7.92
CA SER A 312 -3.34 13.51 -7.89
C SER A 312 -2.81 14.07 -9.22
N TRP A 313 -1.86 13.38 -9.87
CA TRP A 313 -1.33 13.79 -11.17
C TRP A 313 -2.39 13.66 -12.26
N TYR A 314 -3.22 12.62 -12.21
CA TYR A 314 -4.29 12.40 -13.18
C TYR A 314 -5.44 13.38 -13.00
N GLU A 315 -5.83 13.67 -11.76
CA GLU A 315 -6.91 14.61 -11.45
C GLU A 315 -6.60 16.03 -11.88
N GLN A 316 -5.34 16.48 -11.71
CA GLN A 316 -4.90 17.80 -12.14
C GLN A 316 -4.84 17.96 -13.67
N ASN A 317 -4.80 16.86 -14.43
CA ASN A 317 -4.51 16.87 -15.87
C ASN A 317 -5.45 15.98 -16.71
N LYS A 318 -6.70 15.76 -16.26
CA LYS A 318 -7.66 14.82 -16.88
C LYS A 318 -7.85 14.98 -18.39
N LYS A 319 -7.61 16.17 -18.95
CA LYS A 319 -7.80 16.48 -20.37
C LYS A 319 -6.63 16.06 -21.28
N VAL A 320 -5.47 15.73 -20.71
CA VAL A 320 -4.22 15.51 -21.46
C VAL A 320 -3.67 14.09 -21.24
N LEU A 321 -4.46 13.16 -20.71
CA LEU A 321 -3.99 11.79 -20.47
C LEU A 321 -3.78 11.05 -21.80
N ASP A 322 -2.58 10.53 -22.00
CA ASP A 322 -2.28 9.62 -23.10
C ASP A 322 -2.62 8.17 -22.69
N THR A 323 -3.75 7.66 -23.17
CA THR A 323 -4.41 6.44 -22.69
C THR A 323 -4.02 5.15 -23.43
N TYR A 324 -2.89 5.13 -24.14
CA TYR A 324 -2.46 3.99 -24.97
C TYR A 324 -2.70 2.60 -24.36
N TYR A 325 -2.26 2.37 -23.11
CA TYR A 325 -2.43 1.06 -22.46
C TYR A 325 -3.89 0.72 -22.19
N TYR A 326 -4.69 1.69 -21.74
CA TYR A 326 -6.13 1.50 -21.57
C TYR A 326 -6.80 1.18 -22.90
N ASP A 327 -6.52 1.95 -23.95
CA ASP A 327 -7.14 1.77 -25.26
C ASP A 327 -6.83 0.40 -25.87
N LYS A 328 -5.59 -0.09 -25.69
CA LYS A 328 -5.18 -1.45 -26.10
C LYS A 328 -5.88 -2.54 -25.29
N ASN A 329 -6.00 -2.37 -23.98
CA ASN A 329 -6.74 -3.33 -23.15
C ASN A 329 -8.24 -3.31 -23.46
N LEU A 330 -8.84 -2.15 -23.73
CA LEU A 330 -10.24 -2.01 -24.11
C LEU A 330 -10.52 -2.69 -25.47
N ASP A 331 -9.66 -2.45 -26.47
CA ASP A 331 -9.77 -3.12 -27.77
C ASP A 331 -9.66 -4.64 -27.63
N TYR A 332 -8.70 -5.14 -26.84
CA TYR A 332 -8.55 -6.56 -26.55
C TYR A 332 -9.77 -7.14 -25.82
N ALA A 333 -10.21 -6.48 -24.75
CA ALA A 333 -11.31 -6.92 -23.90
C ALA A 333 -12.65 -6.95 -24.65
N SER A 334 -12.91 -5.95 -25.50
CA SER A 334 -14.13 -5.88 -26.31
C SER A 334 -14.30 -7.07 -27.27
N LYS A 335 -13.21 -7.81 -27.55
CA LYS A 335 -13.18 -8.98 -28.44
C LYS A 335 -13.31 -10.31 -27.69
N GLN A 336 -13.22 -10.28 -26.36
CA GLN A 336 -13.36 -11.46 -25.50
C GLN A 336 -14.82 -11.86 -25.29
N SER A 337 -15.04 -13.10 -24.81
CA SER A 337 -16.36 -13.59 -24.37
C SER A 337 -16.73 -13.05 -22.99
N ALA A 338 -15.74 -12.90 -22.11
CA ALA A 338 -15.93 -12.42 -20.75
C ALA A 338 -14.93 -11.33 -20.39
N ILE A 339 -15.43 -10.29 -19.75
CA ILE A 339 -14.66 -9.22 -19.11
C ILE A 339 -14.93 -9.32 -17.62
N VAL A 340 -13.90 -9.36 -16.79
CA VAL A 340 -14.01 -9.22 -15.34
C VAL A 340 -13.50 -7.84 -14.93
N THR A 341 -14.26 -7.14 -14.12
CA THR A 341 -13.94 -5.78 -13.67
C THR A 341 -14.34 -5.58 -12.22
N ASP A 342 -13.65 -4.68 -11.53
CA ASP A 342 -14.12 -4.17 -10.24
C ASP A 342 -15.33 -3.23 -10.40
N TYR A 343 -16.06 -3.05 -9.30
CA TYR A 343 -17.20 -2.14 -9.25
C TYR A 343 -16.81 -0.68 -9.49
N ARG A 344 -15.60 -0.24 -9.10
CA ARG A 344 -15.13 1.15 -9.23
C ARG A 344 -15.03 1.57 -10.71
N SER A 345 -14.78 0.61 -11.58
CA SER A 345 -14.60 0.83 -13.02
C SER A 345 -15.91 0.88 -13.80
N ILE A 346 -17.02 0.46 -13.18
CA ILE A 346 -18.28 0.19 -13.89
C ILE A 346 -18.82 1.40 -14.65
N LEU A 347 -18.79 2.60 -14.06
CA LEU A 347 -19.33 3.78 -14.71
C LEU A 347 -18.59 4.13 -15.99
N ASN A 348 -17.26 4.01 -15.97
CA ASN A 348 -16.42 4.26 -17.14
C ASN A 348 -16.69 3.21 -18.21
N LEU A 349 -16.76 1.92 -17.85
CA LEU A 349 -17.05 0.85 -18.79
C LEU A 349 -18.44 0.94 -19.42
N LEU A 350 -19.45 1.35 -18.65
CA LEU A 350 -20.81 1.58 -19.15
C LEU A 350 -20.88 2.70 -20.20
N ASN A 351 -19.92 3.62 -20.22
CA ASN A 351 -19.79 4.67 -21.23
C ASN A 351 -19.08 4.22 -22.50
N GLU A 352 -18.39 3.08 -22.49
CA GLU A 352 -17.64 2.60 -23.63
C GLU A 352 -18.57 2.00 -24.69
N LYS A 353 -18.63 2.64 -25.86
CA LYS A 353 -19.47 2.20 -26.99
C LYS A 353 -19.11 0.80 -27.47
N SER A 354 -17.83 0.45 -27.45
CA SER A 354 -17.35 -0.89 -27.83
C SER A 354 -17.90 -2.00 -26.94
N LEU A 355 -18.33 -1.65 -25.72
CA LEU A 355 -18.87 -2.58 -24.73
C LEU A 355 -20.40 -2.56 -24.66
N GLU A 356 -21.08 -1.77 -25.50
CA GLU A 356 -22.53 -1.53 -25.41
C GLU A 356 -23.39 -2.81 -25.42
N LYS A 357 -22.95 -3.79 -26.21
CA LYS A 357 -23.66 -5.06 -26.43
C LYS A 357 -23.37 -6.15 -25.39
N HIS A 358 -22.51 -5.89 -24.41
CA HIS A 358 -22.19 -6.87 -23.38
C HIS A 358 -23.30 -6.93 -22.33
N ILE A 359 -23.61 -8.14 -21.89
CA ILE A 359 -24.52 -8.43 -20.77
C ILE A 359 -23.76 -8.23 -19.47
N ILE A 360 -24.34 -7.54 -18.51
CA ILE A 360 -23.72 -7.29 -17.21
C ILE A 360 -24.13 -8.40 -16.27
N VAL A 361 -23.17 -8.95 -15.52
CA VAL A 361 -23.40 -9.97 -14.50
C VAL A 361 -22.84 -9.45 -13.19
N ALA A 362 -23.71 -9.20 -12.21
CA ALA A 362 -23.32 -8.89 -10.84
C ALA A 362 -23.34 -10.15 -9.98
N GLU A 363 -22.62 -10.15 -8.86
CA GLU A 363 -22.63 -11.29 -7.92
C GLU A 363 -24.02 -11.51 -7.33
N ASN A 364 -24.58 -10.47 -6.71
CA ASN A 364 -25.97 -10.42 -6.29
C ASN A 364 -26.42 -8.94 -6.17
N LYS A 365 -27.70 -8.74 -5.87
CA LYS A 365 -28.30 -7.40 -5.77
C LYS A 365 -27.75 -6.58 -4.60
N ASP A 366 -27.48 -7.23 -3.46
CA ASP A 366 -27.05 -6.54 -2.24
C ASP A 366 -25.59 -6.11 -2.30
N ILE A 367 -24.69 -6.95 -2.85
CA ILE A 367 -23.29 -6.62 -3.13
C ILE A 367 -23.22 -5.48 -4.14
N LEU A 368 -24.00 -5.54 -5.23
CA LEU A 368 -24.08 -4.45 -6.21
C LEU A 368 -24.49 -3.13 -5.54
N ALA A 369 -25.54 -3.14 -4.74
CA ALA A 369 -26.02 -1.95 -4.04
C ALA A 369 -24.96 -1.42 -3.05
N GLN A 370 -24.34 -2.31 -2.28
CA GLN A 370 -23.32 -1.98 -1.31
C GLN A 370 -22.08 -1.38 -2.02
N GLU A 371 -21.52 -2.05 -3.02
CA GLU A 371 -20.32 -1.58 -3.74
C GLU A 371 -20.54 -0.26 -4.50
N ILE A 372 -21.72 -0.03 -5.08
CA ILE A 372 -22.07 1.29 -5.66
C ILE A 372 -22.16 2.36 -4.56
N LYS A 373 -22.80 2.04 -3.43
CA LYS A 373 -22.91 2.97 -2.29
C LYS A 373 -21.53 3.41 -1.81
N LYS A 374 -20.61 2.45 -1.61
CA LYS A 374 -19.25 2.71 -1.10
C LYS A 374 -18.42 3.66 -1.96
N GLN A 375 -18.50 3.55 -3.28
CA GLN A 375 -17.69 4.35 -4.22
C GLN A 375 -17.87 5.87 -4.05
N TYR A 376 -19.02 6.26 -3.52
CA TYR A 376 -19.42 7.66 -3.39
C TYR A 376 -19.58 8.09 -1.94
N ILE A 377 -19.06 7.29 -1.00
CA ILE A 377 -18.89 7.66 0.40
C ILE A 377 -17.45 8.13 0.59
N LYS A 378 -17.29 9.36 1.08
CA LYS A 378 -15.99 9.92 1.46
C LYS A 378 -16.05 10.47 2.87
N SER A 379 -15.01 10.20 3.65
CA SER A 379 -14.87 10.75 5.00
C SER A 379 -13.71 11.74 5.07
N TYR A 380 -13.96 12.86 5.73
CA TYR A 380 -13.02 13.95 5.91
C TYR A 380 -12.72 14.15 7.38
N TYR A 381 -11.51 13.81 7.80
CA TYR A 381 -11.13 13.78 9.20
C TYR A 381 -10.54 15.13 9.65
N TYR A 382 -11.05 15.65 10.76
CA TYR A 382 -10.51 16.86 11.38
C TYR A 382 -9.01 16.73 11.71
N LYS A 383 -8.58 15.54 12.17
CA LYS A 383 -7.16 15.27 12.47
C LYS A 383 -6.23 15.54 11.28
N GLU A 384 -6.69 15.33 10.04
CA GLU A 384 -5.88 15.63 8.86
C GLU A 384 -5.72 17.13 8.61
N VAL A 385 -6.71 17.93 8.99
CA VAL A 385 -6.65 19.40 8.98
C VAL A 385 -5.61 19.86 10.00
N VAL A 386 -5.67 19.35 11.23
CA VAL A 386 -4.69 19.65 12.28
C VAL A 386 -3.28 19.28 11.83
N ALA A 387 -3.10 18.11 11.20
CA ALA A 387 -1.79 17.69 10.69
C ALA A 387 -1.27 18.65 9.60
N GLU A 388 -2.10 19.05 8.62
CA GLU A 388 -1.72 20.02 7.59
C GLU A 388 -1.35 21.37 8.21
N LEU A 389 -2.14 21.87 9.17
CA LEU A 389 -1.88 23.14 9.84
C LEU A 389 -0.59 23.09 10.68
N ASN A 390 -0.34 22.00 11.42
CA ASN A 390 0.88 21.82 12.22
C ASN A 390 2.15 21.80 11.37
N ILE A 391 2.11 21.12 10.21
CA ILE A 391 3.24 21.13 9.26
C ILE A 391 3.54 22.56 8.78
N ASN A 392 2.52 23.39 8.58
CA ASN A 392 2.69 24.76 8.12
C ASN A 392 3.04 25.73 9.26
N LEU A 393 2.64 25.44 10.50
CA LEU A 393 2.98 26.22 11.71
C LEU A 393 4.47 26.17 12.06
N THR A 394 5.17 25.10 11.70
CA THR A 394 6.64 25.04 11.84
C THR A 394 7.39 25.98 10.89
N ASN A 395 6.70 26.58 9.91
CA ASN A 395 7.25 27.59 9.00
C ASN A 395 6.77 29.01 9.39
N ARG A 396 7.43 30.06 8.87
CA ARG A 396 7.33 31.51 9.20
C ARG A 396 5.92 32.18 9.29
N PHE A 397 4.79 31.45 9.20
CA PHE A 397 3.41 31.97 9.14
C PHE A 397 2.56 31.64 10.39
N THR A 398 3.11 31.82 11.59
CA THR A 398 2.52 31.26 12.82
C THR A 398 1.18 31.87 13.24
N LYS A 399 1.01 33.20 13.16
CA LYS A 399 -0.14 33.85 13.80
C LYS A 399 -1.49 33.58 13.12
N LYS A 400 -1.59 33.75 11.79
CA LYS A 400 -2.84 33.49 11.05
C LYS A 400 -3.19 31.99 11.02
N LEU A 401 -2.19 31.12 10.86
CA LEU A 401 -2.40 29.68 10.88
C LEU A 401 -2.82 29.17 12.27
N SER A 402 -2.28 29.75 13.34
CA SER A 402 -2.73 29.45 14.71
C SER A 402 -4.19 29.87 14.86
N LEU A 403 -4.54 31.08 14.43
CA LEU A 403 -5.92 31.56 14.50
C LEU A 403 -6.88 30.66 13.71
N ILE A 404 -6.54 30.26 12.49
CA ILE A 404 -7.34 29.32 11.70
C ILE A 404 -7.49 27.99 12.45
N LYS A 405 -6.40 27.46 13.01
CA LYS A 405 -6.43 26.22 13.77
C LYS A 405 -7.35 26.33 14.99
N ASP A 406 -7.17 27.38 15.79
CA ASP A 406 -7.91 27.62 17.03
C ASP A 406 -9.40 27.86 16.74
N SER A 407 -9.74 28.60 15.67
CA SER A 407 -11.12 28.79 15.23
C SER A 407 -11.77 27.47 14.78
N ILE A 408 -11.07 26.62 14.02
CA ILE A 408 -11.61 25.32 13.63
C ILE A 408 -11.73 24.39 14.85
N ASP A 409 -10.76 24.39 15.76
CA ASP A 409 -10.80 23.64 17.03
C ASP A 409 -12.08 23.99 17.81
N ASN A 410 -12.40 25.29 17.97
CA ASN A 410 -13.60 25.75 18.68
C ASN A 410 -14.89 25.28 18.02
N VAL A 411 -15.00 25.41 16.68
CA VAL A 411 -16.18 24.93 15.93
C VAL A 411 -16.36 23.42 16.13
N VAL A 412 -15.27 22.65 16.10
CA VAL A 412 -15.30 21.19 16.29
C VAL A 412 -15.71 20.81 17.71
N VAL A 413 -15.19 21.49 18.73
CA VAL A 413 -15.58 21.27 20.14
C VAL A 413 -17.06 21.57 20.34
N TYR A 414 -17.57 22.66 19.77
CA TYR A 414 -18.97 23.01 19.89
C TYR A 414 -19.89 21.98 19.21
N LEU A 415 -19.55 21.54 17.99
CA LEU A 415 -20.26 20.46 17.30
C LEU A 415 -20.23 19.15 18.10
N HIS A 416 -19.15 18.89 18.83
CA HIS A 416 -19.03 17.74 19.72
C HIS A 416 -19.97 17.82 20.92
N GLU A 417 -20.12 18.99 21.53
CA GLU A 417 -21.04 19.22 22.64
C GLU A 417 -22.50 19.08 22.20
N LEU A 418 -22.86 19.67 21.04
CA LEU A 418 -24.19 19.50 20.44
C LEU A 418 -24.53 18.03 20.22
N TYR A 419 -23.58 17.25 19.69
CA TYR A 419 -23.76 15.83 19.43
C TYR A 419 -23.96 15.01 20.71
N ARG A 420 -23.17 15.27 21.77
CA ARG A 420 -23.25 14.54 23.04
C ARG A 420 -24.57 14.73 23.77
N ASN A 421 -25.21 15.87 23.60
CA ASN A 421 -26.40 16.24 24.35
C ASN A 421 -27.71 15.73 23.72
N GLU A 422 -27.64 14.89 22.68
CA GLU A 422 -28.81 14.36 21.94
C GLU A 422 -29.79 15.44 21.42
N SER A 423 -29.31 16.67 21.20
CA SER A 423 -30.05 17.70 20.47
C SER A 423 -30.14 17.27 19.00
N ILE A 424 -31.24 16.59 18.65
CA ILE A 424 -31.43 15.93 17.34
C ILE A 424 -31.50 16.91 16.15
N ASP A 425 -31.61 18.21 16.37
CA ASP A 425 -31.35 19.22 15.34
C ASP A 425 -30.77 20.46 16.05
N PRO A 426 -29.58 20.97 15.66
CA PRO A 426 -29.14 22.28 16.14
C PRO A 426 -30.22 23.31 15.76
N TYR A 427 -30.60 24.17 16.70
CA TYR A 427 -31.60 25.21 16.41
C TYR A 427 -31.09 26.08 15.26
N GLU A 428 -31.96 26.54 14.35
CA GLU A 428 -31.55 27.35 13.17
C GLU A 428 -30.61 28.52 13.56
N ALA A 429 -30.84 29.13 14.72
CA ALA A 429 -30.00 30.20 15.25
C ALA A 429 -28.56 29.74 15.58
N GLU A 430 -28.37 28.54 16.14
CA GLU A 430 -27.06 27.97 16.46
C GLU A 430 -26.27 27.63 15.19
N ILE A 431 -26.97 27.13 14.17
CA ILE A 431 -26.39 26.89 12.83
C ILE A 431 -25.93 28.21 12.20
N GLU A 432 -26.73 29.28 12.29
CA GLU A 432 -26.35 30.59 11.75
C GLU A 432 -25.06 31.14 12.38
N PHE A 433 -24.87 30.98 13.70
CA PHE A 433 -23.62 31.38 14.36
C PHE A 433 -22.43 30.56 13.87
N LEU A 434 -22.59 29.24 13.76
CA LEU A 434 -21.54 28.36 13.23
C LEU A 434 -21.17 28.70 11.79
N LEU A 435 -22.15 29.01 10.94
CA LEU A 435 -21.90 29.39 9.55
C LEU A 435 -21.08 30.68 9.47
N LYS A 436 -21.37 31.67 10.32
CA LYS A 436 -20.58 32.92 10.41
C LYS A 436 -19.13 32.65 10.85
N ASP A 437 -18.93 31.79 11.84
CA ASP A 437 -17.59 31.40 12.28
C ASP A 437 -16.82 30.67 11.17
N ILE A 438 -17.49 29.80 10.41
CA ILE A 438 -16.89 29.10 9.29
C ILE A 438 -16.56 30.06 8.13
N ASP A 439 -17.42 31.02 7.83
CA ASP A 439 -17.16 32.03 6.82
C ASP A 439 -15.96 32.90 7.20
N TYR A 440 -15.85 33.31 8.47
CA TYR A 440 -14.65 33.98 8.97
C TYR A 440 -13.38 33.14 8.78
N ILE A 441 -13.43 31.84 9.08
CA ILE A 441 -12.29 30.93 8.84
C ILE A 441 -11.95 30.87 7.35
N ARG A 442 -12.94 30.80 6.45
CA ARG A 442 -12.73 30.76 5.00
C ARG A 442 -12.08 32.04 4.49
N GLU A 443 -12.51 33.21 4.96
CA GLU A 443 -11.85 34.50 4.66
C GLU A 443 -10.39 34.53 5.14
N LEU A 444 -10.11 34.00 6.35
CA LEU A 444 -8.76 33.88 6.85
C LEU A 444 -7.89 32.99 5.95
N ILE A 445 -8.42 31.85 5.51
CA ILE A 445 -7.75 30.91 4.59
C ILE A 445 -7.45 31.60 3.26
N GLU A 446 -8.41 32.32 2.66
CA GLU A 446 -8.22 33.05 1.40
C GLU A 446 -7.16 34.16 1.52
N SER A 447 -7.01 34.75 2.71
CA SER A 447 -5.99 35.77 2.97
C SER A 447 -4.55 35.23 3.11
N LEU A 448 -4.35 33.91 3.00
CA LEU A 448 -3.04 33.28 3.07
C LEU A 448 -2.32 33.29 1.72
N ASN A 449 -1.03 33.61 1.73
CA ASN A 449 -0.15 33.46 0.57
C ASN A 449 0.32 32.00 0.36
N ILE A 450 -0.29 31.04 1.04
CA ILE A 450 0.04 29.60 0.96
C ILE A 450 -1.24 28.80 0.79
N ARG A 451 -1.14 27.65 0.12
CA ARG A 451 -2.28 26.78 -0.11
C ARG A 451 -2.36 25.66 0.94
N ILE A 452 -3.47 25.62 1.66
CA ILE A 452 -3.81 24.62 2.69
C ILE A 452 -5.03 23.82 2.24
N PHE A 453 -4.81 22.91 1.29
CA PHE A 453 -5.85 22.21 0.54
C PHE A 453 -6.81 21.40 1.41
N LYS A 454 -6.29 20.69 2.43
CA LYS A 454 -7.14 19.85 3.28
C LYS A 454 -8.02 20.72 4.16
N THR A 455 -7.46 21.79 4.69
CA THR A 455 -8.16 22.79 5.50
C THR A 455 -9.25 23.47 4.71
N GLU A 456 -8.94 24.02 3.53
CA GLU A 456 -9.88 24.66 2.60
C GLU A 456 -11.03 23.71 2.22
N LYS A 457 -10.70 22.45 1.90
CA LYS A 457 -11.71 21.44 1.56
C LYS A 457 -12.62 21.11 2.73
N PHE A 458 -12.05 20.95 3.93
CA PHE A 458 -12.81 20.62 5.13
C PHE A 458 -13.76 21.74 5.53
N THR A 459 -13.31 23.00 5.58
CA THR A 459 -14.17 24.14 5.95
C THR A 459 -15.27 24.40 4.93
N ASN A 460 -14.98 24.27 3.63
CA ASN A 460 -16.01 24.36 2.59
C ASN A 460 -17.05 23.25 2.70
N LEU A 461 -16.63 22.03 3.06
CA LEU A 461 -17.56 20.91 3.29
C LEU A 461 -18.39 21.14 4.55
N LEU A 462 -17.75 21.57 5.63
CA LEU A 462 -18.42 21.86 6.90
C LEU A 462 -19.51 22.93 6.72
N TRP A 463 -19.18 24.02 6.01
CA TRP A 463 -20.13 25.05 5.64
C TRP A 463 -21.34 24.46 4.89
N LYS A 464 -21.08 23.67 3.84
CA LYS A 464 -22.16 23.03 3.05
C LYS A 464 -23.06 22.11 3.87
N VAL A 465 -22.47 21.33 4.77
CA VAL A 465 -23.24 20.42 5.65
C VAL A 465 -24.21 21.21 6.52
N LEU A 466 -23.74 22.33 7.09
CA LEU A 466 -24.52 23.17 7.98
C LEU A 466 -25.51 24.10 7.23
N SER A 467 -25.16 24.56 6.03
CA SER A 467 -25.95 25.54 5.28
C SER A 467 -27.11 24.93 4.50
N ASP A 468 -26.89 23.78 3.86
CA ASP A 468 -27.86 23.25 2.91
C ASP A 468 -28.95 22.42 3.58
N GLY A 469 -28.76 21.97 4.83
CA GLY A 469 -29.73 21.21 5.66
C GLY A 469 -30.35 19.96 4.99
N SER A 470 -29.94 19.62 3.77
CA SER A 470 -30.74 18.82 2.85
C SER A 470 -30.17 17.43 2.63
N LEU A 471 -30.93 16.45 3.12
CA LEU A 471 -31.30 15.25 2.36
C LEU A 471 -30.16 14.28 2.01
N GLY A 472 -29.48 13.70 3.01
CA GLY A 472 -28.75 12.43 2.83
C GLY A 472 -27.50 12.44 1.93
N TYR A 473 -27.08 13.63 1.45
CA TYR A 473 -25.82 13.85 0.73
C TYR A 473 -24.63 14.12 1.66
N TYR A 474 -24.90 14.65 2.85
CA TYR A 474 -23.88 15.03 3.82
C TYR A 474 -24.39 14.61 5.20
N SER A 475 -23.54 13.98 6.01
CA SER A 475 -23.87 13.65 7.38
C SER A 475 -22.66 13.84 8.28
N PHE A 476 -22.90 14.31 9.51
CA PHE A 476 -21.98 14.08 10.60
C PHE A 476 -22.01 12.59 10.93
N ASP A 477 -20.86 11.95 10.95
CA ASP A 477 -20.71 10.58 11.43
C ASP A 477 -19.61 10.60 12.51
N HIS A 478 -19.75 9.74 13.52
CA HIS A 478 -19.30 9.93 14.91
C HIS A 478 -17.94 10.59 15.20
N ILE A 479 -17.83 11.16 16.39
CA ILE A 479 -16.54 11.46 17.02
C ILE A 479 -15.99 10.16 17.63
N ASN A 480 -14.78 9.77 17.25
CA ASN A 480 -14.15 8.58 17.85
C ASN A 480 -13.89 8.76 19.36
N MET A 481 -13.56 7.68 20.08
CA MET A 481 -13.16 7.73 21.50
C MET A 481 -11.98 8.69 21.79
N ALA A 482 -11.27 9.15 20.77
CA ALA A 482 -10.21 10.17 20.85
C ALA A 482 -10.72 11.62 20.61
N GLY A 483 -12.03 11.86 20.54
CA GLY A 483 -12.58 13.21 20.44
C GLY A 483 -12.46 13.85 19.04
N THR A 484 -12.27 13.08 17.97
CA THR A 484 -12.04 13.64 16.61
C THR A 484 -13.31 13.62 15.73
N LEU A 485 -13.75 14.78 15.23
CA LEU A 485 -14.85 14.93 14.25
C LEU A 485 -14.45 14.46 12.84
N TYR A 486 -15.37 13.82 12.12
CA TYR A 486 -15.25 13.66 10.67
C TYR A 486 -16.58 13.91 9.94
N LEU A 487 -16.47 14.28 8.66
CA LEU A 487 -17.62 14.59 7.80
C LEU A 487 -17.76 13.50 6.74
N LYS A 488 -18.94 12.88 6.66
CA LYS A 488 -19.27 11.89 5.63
C LYS A 488 -20.03 12.56 4.49
N VAL A 489 -19.50 12.41 3.28
CA VAL A 489 -20.10 12.88 2.04
C VAL A 489 -20.58 11.68 1.24
N ASN A 490 -21.87 11.67 0.91
CA ASN A 490 -22.53 10.70 0.05
C ASN A 490 -22.98 11.40 -1.25
N GLU A 491 -22.65 10.86 -2.42
CA GLU A 491 -23.07 11.44 -3.71
C GLU A 491 -24.16 10.58 -4.41
N PRO A 492 -25.41 10.52 -3.91
CA PRO A 492 -26.47 9.67 -4.48
C PRO A 492 -26.86 10.04 -5.93
N LYS A 493 -26.57 11.27 -6.39
CA LYS A 493 -26.69 11.61 -7.83
C LYS A 493 -25.80 10.72 -8.69
N ASN A 494 -24.56 10.47 -8.27
CA ASN A 494 -23.62 9.63 -9.01
C ASN A 494 -24.01 8.15 -8.93
N GLN A 495 -24.50 7.69 -7.78
CA GLN A 495 -25.08 6.35 -7.64
C GLN A 495 -26.26 6.16 -8.59
N LYS A 496 -27.19 7.13 -8.65
CA LYS A 496 -28.35 7.11 -9.55
C LYS A 496 -27.95 7.06 -11.03
N ILE A 497 -26.89 7.76 -11.42
CA ILE A 497 -26.36 7.70 -12.79
C ILE A 497 -25.92 6.28 -13.15
N ILE A 498 -25.19 5.59 -12.27
CA ILE A 498 -24.77 4.20 -12.50
C ILE A 498 -25.99 3.28 -12.58
N ILE A 499 -26.90 3.37 -11.61
CA ILE A 499 -28.10 2.53 -11.54
C ILE A 499 -28.96 2.69 -12.82
N ASN A 500 -29.19 3.92 -13.27
CA ASN A 500 -29.95 4.17 -14.49
C ASN A 500 -29.28 3.54 -15.73
N LYS A 501 -27.94 3.58 -15.81
CA LYS A 501 -27.20 2.95 -16.92
C LYS A 501 -27.17 1.44 -16.84
N LEU A 502 -27.16 0.87 -15.64
CA LEU A 502 -27.30 -0.57 -15.45
C LEU A 502 -28.68 -1.04 -15.91
N HIS A 503 -29.73 -0.31 -15.57
CA HIS A 503 -31.10 -0.63 -16.01
C HIS A 503 -31.32 -0.45 -17.51
N SER A 504 -30.50 0.37 -18.20
CA SER A 504 -30.54 0.46 -19.66
C SER A 504 -29.79 -0.68 -20.37
N ARG A 505 -29.23 -1.64 -19.62
CA ARG A 505 -28.46 -2.79 -20.12
C ARG A 505 -29.12 -4.09 -19.65
N GLU A 506 -28.81 -5.21 -20.30
CA GLU A 506 -29.19 -6.53 -19.79
C GLU A 506 -28.33 -6.84 -18.55
N LEU A 507 -28.97 -6.92 -17.36
CA LEU A 507 -28.32 -7.16 -16.07
C LEU A 507 -28.79 -8.49 -15.46
N ASN A 508 -27.84 -9.39 -15.21
CA ASN A 508 -28.03 -10.68 -14.56
C ASN A 508 -27.32 -10.73 -13.20
N TYR A 509 -27.68 -11.73 -12.39
CA TYR A 509 -27.08 -11.98 -11.08
C TYR A 509 -26.66 -13.44 -10.94
N LEU A 510 -25.50 -13.71 -10.35
CA LEU A 510 -25.07 -15.08 -10.01
C LEU A 510 -25.95 -15.68 -8.90
N ASN A 511 -26.24 -14.88 -7.86
CA ASN A 511 -27.07 -15.26 -6.70
C ASN A 511 -26.64 -16.57 -6.02
N GLU A 512 -25.34 -16.75 -5.82
CA GLU A 512 -24.78 -17.90 -5.09
C GLU A 512 -25.43 -18.05 -3.71
N THR A 513 -25.98 -19.23 -3.42
CA THR A 513 -26.64 -19.52 -2.15
C THR A 513 -25.63 -19.87 -1.09
N PHE A 514 -25.71 -19.19 0.05
CA PHE A 514 -24.82 -19.46 1.17
C PHE A 514 -25.52 -19.30 2.53
N LYS A 515 -25.12 -20.11 3.52
CA LYS A 515 -25.61 -20.05 4.90
C LYS A 515 -24.47 -19.77 5.85
N LEU A 516 -24.34 -18.51 6.26
CA LEU A 516 -23.35 -18.09 7.24
C LEU A 516 -23.74 -18.66 8.61
N ILE A 517 -22.98 -19.64 9.11
CA ILE A 517 -23.15 -20.11 10.48
C ILE A 517 -22.52 -19.07 11.39
N VAL A 518 -23.37 -18.38 12.13
CA VAL A 518 -22.97 -17.38 13.12
C VAL A 518 -23.17 -17.98 14.49
N GLU A 519 -22.08 -18.13 15.24
CA GLU A 519 -22.15 -18.47 16.66
C GLU A 519 -22.35 -17.18 17.46
N ASP A 520 -23.45 -17.10 18.22
CA ASP A 520 -23.70 -16.00 19.16
C ASP A 520 -22.81 -16.18 20.40
N ILE A 521 -22.00 -15.18 20.71
CA ILE A 521 -21.21 -15.18 21.94
C ILE A 521 -21.93 -14.35 22.99
N GLU A 522 -22.54 -15.01 23.97
CA GLU A 522 -23.03 -14.40 25.21
C GLU A 522 -22.04 -14.59 26.40
N LYS A 523 -20.97 -15.38 26.26
CA LYS A 523 -20.09 -15.78 27.38
C LYS A 523 -18.60 -15.57 27.10
N GLU A 524 -17.87 -15.15 28.13
CA GLU A 524 -16.44 -14.79 28.15
C GLU A 524 -15.45 -15.92 27.83
N ASN A 525 -15.88 -17.18 27.69
CA ASN A 525 -15.00 -18.32 27.45
C ASN A 525 -15.25 -18.94 26.07
N ILE A 526 -14.52 -18.42 25.08
CA ILE A 526 -14.39 -19.04 23.76
C ILE A 526 -13.27 -20.08 23.86
N ASP A 527 -13.59 -21.35 23.65
CA ASP A 527 -12.58 -22.41 23.59
C ASP A 527 -11.85 -22.35 22.25
N PHE A 528 -10.58 -21.96 22.28
CA PHE A 528 -9.68 -21.91 21.13
C PHE A 528 -8.89 -23.21 20.94
N THR A 529 -9.11 -24.23 21.78
CA THR A 529 -8.37 -25.49 21.66
C THR A 529 -8.80 -26.23 20.39
N GLY A 530 -7.83 -26.49 19.50
CA GLY A 530 -8.04 -27.23 18.25
C GLY A 530 -8.37 -26.41 17.00
N THR A 531 -8.49 -25.08 17.08
CA THR A 531 -8.66 -24.23 15.88
C THR A 531 -7.30 -23.89 15.26
N ASN A 532 -6.90 -24.61 14.22
CA ASN A 532 -5.66 -24.35 13.50
C ASN A 532 -5.73 -23.16 12.50
N LYS A 533 -6.85 -22.41 12.39
CA LYS A 533 -7.11 -21.51 11.24
C LYS A 533 -8.09 -20.34 11.53
N ASN A 534 -8.17 -19.40 10.57
CA ASN A 534 -8.73 -18.04 10.61
C ASN A 534 -10.13 -17.91 11.24
N ILE A 535 -10.29 -16.92 12.14
CA ILE A 535 -11.56 -16.59 12.81
C ILE A 535 -11.96 -15.14 12.47
N LEU A 536 -13.23 -14.91 12.14
CA LEU A 536 -13.80 -13.57 11.96
C LEU A 536 -14.77 -13.22 13.10
N TYR A 537 -14.61 -12.03 13.67
CA TYR A 537 -15.54 -11.49 14.67
C TYR A 537 -16.36 -10.35 14.07
N LEU A 538 -17.69 -10.52 14.09
CA LEU A 538 -18.68 -9.57 13.60
C LEU A 538 -19.33 -8.84 14.76
N PHE A 539 -19.63 -7.55 14.56
CA PHE A 539 -20.30 -6.72 15.57
C PHE A 539 -21.61 -6.21 14.99
N GLU A 540 -22.72 -6.46 15.69
CA GLU A 540 -24.07 -6.11 15.21
C GLU A 540 -24.43 -4.63 15.44
N TYR A 541 -23.69 -3.93 16.30
CA TYR A 541 -24.10 -2.59 16.78
C TYR A 541 -23.69 -1.44 15.85
N LYS A 542 -24.68 -0.68 15.37
CA LYS A 542 -24.50 0.51 14.50
C LYS A 542 -23.88 1.73 15.20
N LYS A 543 -23.97 1.83 16.53
CA LYS A 543 -23.60 3.02 17.32
C LYS A 543 -22.15 3.07 17.81
N ASN A 544 -21.38 1.99 17.72
CA ASN A 544 -19.95 1.98 18.06
C ASN A 544 -19.14 1.39 16.90
N ARG A 545 -18.93 2.20 15.86
CA ARG A 545 -18.14 1.85 14.66
C ARG A 545 -16.63 2.00 14.83
N ASP A 546 -16.14 2.26 16.03
CA ASP A 546 -14.70 2.16 16.35
C ASP A 546 -14.46 0.99 17.30
N LEU A 547 -14.23 -0.19 16.73
CA LEU A 547 -13.48 -1.28 17.38
C LEU A 547 -11.99 -0.96 17.48
N ARG A 548 -11.58 0.31 17.37
CA ARG A 548 -10.18 0.73 17.49
C ARG A 548 -9.75 0.85 18.94
N TYR A 549 -10.12 -0.08 19.81
CA TYR A 549 -9.54 -0.20 21.15
C TYR A 549 -9.38 -1.66 21.55
N LEU A 550 -8.16 -2.18 21.33
CA LEU A 550 -7.29 -2.71 22.37
C LEU A 550 -5.86 -2.26 22.04
N SER A 551 -5.64 -0.94 22.05
CA SER A 551 -4.29 -0.38 22.05
C SER A 551 -3.69 -0.51 23.46
N ARG A 552 -3.46 -1.75 23.91
CA ARG A 552 -2.61 -2.08 25.09
C ARG A 552 -2.46 -3.59 25.24
N ASP A 553 -1.89 -4.24 24.23
CA ASP A 553 -0.99 -5.37 24.49
C ASP A 553 0.06 -5.43 23.39
N LYS A 554 1.15 -4.68 23.58
CA LYS A 554 2.37 -4.76 22.74
C LYS A 554 3.13 -6.09 22.93
N LYS A 555 2.46 -7.17 23.36
CA LYS A 555 3.06 -8.48 23.67
C LYS A 555 2.39 -9.68 22.96
N SER A 556 1.47 -9.48 22.03
CA SER A 556 0.88 -10.60 21.26
C SER A 556 1.26 -10.54 19.78
N THR A 557 1.48 -11.71 19.18
CA THR A 557 1.65 -11.94 17.73
C THR A 557 0.35 -11.70 16.93
N ILE A 558 -0.70 -11.23 17.60
CA ILE A 558 -2.04 -11.07 17.05
C ILE A 558 -2.13 -9.75 16.30
N ARG A 559 -2.42 -9.83 15.00
CA ARG A 559 -2.74 -8.65 14.17
C ARG A 559 -4.24 -8.40 14.26
N TYR A 560 -4.62 -7.12 14.30
CA TYR A 560 -6.01 -6.69 14.29
C TYR A 560 -6.31 -5.92 13.01
N LYS A 561 -7.40 -6.27 12.31
CA LYS A 561 -7.85 -5.56 11.11
C LYS A 561 -9.33 -5.28 11.15
N GLN A 562 -9.70 -4.06 10.79
CA GLN A 562 -11.08 -3.57 10.79
C GLN A 562 -11.59 -3.38 9.36
N TYR A 563 -12.77 -3.89 9.08
CA TYR A 563 -13.53 -3.59 7.87
C TYR A 563 -14.73 -2.68 8.19
N SER A 564 -14.93 -1.65 7.38
CA SER A 564 -16.00 -0.65 7.50
C SER A 564 -16.76 -0.45 6.20
N GLU A 565 -17.83 0.38 6.22
CA GLU A 565 -18.55 0.78 5.01
C GLU A 565 -17.66 1.50 3.98
N GLU A 566 -16.56 2.11 4.36
CA GLU A 566 -15.61 2.77 3.44
C GLU A 566 -14.57 1.80 2.88
N SER A 567 -14.46 0.62 3.48
CA SER A 567 -13.42 -0.34 3.14
C SER A 567 -13.74 -1.06 1.83
N SER A 568 -12.74 -1.18 0.96
CA SER A 568 -12.82 -2.06 -0.22
C SER A 568 -12.81 -3.51 0.24
N PHE A 569 -13.84 -4.28 -0.15
CA PHE A 569 -13.87 -5.71 0.16
C PHE A 569 -12.75 -6.46 -0.57
N ALA A 570 -12.41 -6.05 -1.80
CA ALA A 570 -11.30 -6.64 -2.55
C ALA A 570 -9.96 -6.48 -1.84
N ASP A 571 -9.67 -5.30 -1.28
CA ASP A 571 -8.43 -5.08 -0.52
C ASP A 571 -8.40 -5.94 0.76
N LEU A 572 -9.54 -6.05 1.47
CA LEU A 572 -9.67 -6.94 2.62
C LEU A 572 -9.45 -8.41 2.22
N TYR A 573 -10.14 -8.87 1.17
CA TYR A 573 -10.07 -10.25 0.68
C TYR A 573 -8.64 -10.64 0.29
N LYS A 574 -7.95 -9.78 -0.45
CA LYS A 574 -6.54 -9.99 -0.83
C LYS A 574 -5.63 -10.06 0.38
N ASP A 575 -5.87 -9.22 1.37
CA ASP A 575 -5.11 -9.24 2.60
C ASP A 575 -5.38 -10.49 3.45
N LEU A 576 -6.62 -10.95 3.49
CA LEU A 576 -7.01 -12.20 4.14
C LEU A 576 -6.25 -13.39 3.54
N LEU A 577 -6.21 -13.49 2.21
CA LEU A 577 -5.46 -14.53 1.52
C LEU A 577 -3.95 -14.50 1.79
N LYS A 578 -3.36 -13.31 2.00
CA LYS A 578 -1.92 -13.18 2.29
C LYS A 578 -1.55 -13.58 3.72
N ASN A 579 -2.49 -13.51 4.67
CA ASN A 579 -2.20 -13.67 6.11
C ASN A 579 -2.83 -14.92 6.74
N VAL A 580 -3.20 -15.93 5.94
CA VAL A 580 -3.90 -17.17 6.37
C VAL A 580 -3.20 -17.95 7.51
N ASN A 581 -1.92 -17.70 7.77
CA ASN A 581 -1.10 -18.43 8.76
C ASN A 581 -0.73 -17.61 10.02
N ILE A 582 -1.31 -16.43 10.22
CA ILE A 582 -1.11 -15.64 11.45
C ILE A 582 -2.41 -15.73 12.24
N THR A 583 -2.35 -15.95 13.56
CA THR A 583 -3.47 -15.74 14.50
C THR A 583 -3.90 -14.27 14.45
N THR A 584 -4.61 -13.89 13.40
CA THR A 584 -5.08 -12.52 13.12
C THR A 584 -6.55 -12.48 13.49
N ILE A 585 -6.91 -11.56 14.37
CA ILE A 585 -8.28 -11.33 14.77
C ILE A 585 -8.85 -10.26 13.83
N TYR A 586 -9.86 -10.65 13.06
CA TYR A 586 -10.55 -9.75 12.14
C TYR A 586 -11.82 -9.22 12.76
N TYR A 587 -11.99 -7.91 12.67
CA TYR A 587 -13.16 -7.17 13.13
C TYR A 587 -13.91 -6.61 11.94
N ALA A 588 -15.21 -6.82 11.88
CA ALA A 588 -16.02 -6.23 10.83
C ALA A 588 -17.39 -5.81 11.33
N SER A 589 -17.89 -4.71 10.75
CA SER A 589 -19.26 -4.29 10.95
C SER A 589 -20.22 -5.25 10.24
N SER A 590 -21.47 -5.33 10.72
CA SER A 590 -22.49 -6.27 10.20
C SER A 590 -22.73 -6.22 8.68
N GLU A 591 -22.40 -5.10 8.02
CA GLU A 591 -22.51 -4.92 6.58
C GLU A 591 -21.61 -5.88 5.78
N ILE A 592 -20.56 -6.44 6.38
CA ILE A 592 -19.71 -7.45 5.72
C ILE A 592 -20.49 -8.74 5.40
N LYS A 593 -21.62 -9.00 6.08
CA LYS A 593 -22.47 -10.17 5.85
C LYS A 593 -22.99 -10.25 4.42
N VAL A 594 -23.05 -9.13 3.69
CA VAL A 594 -23.43 -9.10 2.27
C VAL A 594 -22.46 -9.92 1.39
N TYR A 595 -21.22 -10.13 1.84
CA TYR A 595 -20.19 -10.92 1.15
C TYR A 595 -20.05 -12.35 1.70
N ALA A 596 -21.10 -12.88 2.35
CA ALA A 596 -21.05 -14.14 3.09
C ALA A 596 -20.46 -15.32 2.30
N PHE A 597 -20.79 -15.45 1.01
CA PHE A 597 -20.25 -16.49 0.12
C PHE A 597 -18.71 -16.52 0.08
N TYR A 598 -18.06 -15.36 0.10
CA TYR A 598 -16.60 -15.27 0.08
C TYR A 598 -15.99 -15.46 1.46
N LEU A 599 -16.65 -14.96 2.51
CA LEU A 599 -16.19 -15.12 3.89
C LEU A 599 -16.08 -16.59 4.27
N ASP A 600 -17.04 -17.41 3.87
CA ASP A 600 -17.06 -18.86 4.11
C ASP A 600 -15.85 -19.60 3.52
N LYS A 601 -15.37 -19.16 2.36
CA LYS A 601 -14.21 -19.77 1.70
C LYS A 601 -12.89 -19.44 2.41
N ILE A 602 -12.88 -18.43 3.28
CA ILE A 602 -11.69 -17.92 3.96
C ILE A 602 -11.65 -18.33 5.43
N PHE A 603 -12.79 -18.26 6.10
CA PHE A 603 -12.92 -18.41 7.54
C PHE A 603 -13.60 -19.71 7.90
N ASP A 604 -12.97 -20.49 8.77
CA ASP A 604 -13.57 -21.72 9.30
C ASP A 604 -14.68 -21.42 10.32
N LYS A 605 -14.59 -20.29 11.02
CA LYS A 605 -15.59 -19.83 12.01
C LYS A 605 -15.82 -18.32 11.96
N ILE A 606 -17.08 -17.92 12.10
CA ILE A 606 -17.52 -16.53 12.18
C ILE A 606 -18.39 -16.35 13.42
N PHE A 607 -17.96 -15.46 14.31
CA PHE A 607 -18.67 -15.15 15.55
C PHE A 607 -19.39 -13.81 15.45
N LEU A 608 -20.55 -13.67 16.10
CA LEU A 608 -21.27 -12.40 16.20
C LEU A 608 -21.40 -11.95 17.65
N PHE A 609 -20.93 -10.73 17.90
CA PHE A 609 -21.16 -10.00 19.13
C PHE A 609 -22.39 -9.10 18.98
N LYS A 610 -23.45 -9.45 19.72
CA LYS A 610 -24.71 -8.70 19.75
C LYS A 610 -24.68 -7.53 20.74
N LYS A 611 -23.85 -7.63 21.79
CA LYS A 611 -23.64 -6.57 22.79
C LYS A 611 -22.16 -6.51 23.18
N LEU A 612 -21.58 -5.32 23.08
CA LEU A 612 -20.43 -4.94 23.89
C LEU A 612 -21.04 -4.20 25.08
N ASP A 613 -21.13 -4.83 26.24
CA ASP A 613 -21.31 -4.03 27.45
C ASP A 613 -20.04 -3.16 27.56
N ILE A 614 -20.26 -1.85 27.50
CA ILE A 614 -19.23 -0.79 27.35
C ILE A 614 -18.37 -0.68 28.60
#